data_AF-A0A2D8QY09-F1
#
_entry.id   AF-A0A2D8QY09-F1
#
_cell.length_a   1.000
_cell.length_b   1.000
_cell.length_c   1.000
_cell.angle_alpha   90.00
_cell.angle_beta   90.00
_cell.angle_gamma   90.00
#
_symmetry.space_group_name_H-M   'P 1'
#
loop_
_entity.id
_entity.type
_entity.pdbx_description
1 polymer ?
#
loop_
_entity_poly.entity_id
_entity_poly.type
_entity_poly.pdbx_seq_one_letter_code
_entity_poly.pdbx_strand_id
1 'polypeptide(L)'
;MNAGDGAGNHPTQTLLDLFTIRKGQGKIEGLNVVLVGDLRYGRTAHSLSNALSRFGASLTLVSPDPLKMPSEIVRDLKSSGCHVEESEELSPAISSADVVYMTRIQRERFPDEAEYEKVAGIYTLKAEDLRSAQSDMMVMHPLPRVNEIHPSIDATSHAWYFKQAFNGVPTRMALLCRSLGIEIPEAII
;
A
#
# COMPACT_ATOMS: atom_id res chain seq x y z
N MET A 1 16.07 13.51 7.54
CA MET A 1 14.79 12.89 7.13
C MET A 1 15.07 11.50 6.62
N ASN A 2 14.44 10.45 7.17
CA ASN A 2 14.69 9.06 6.74
C ASN A 2 14.03 8.79 5.38
N ALA A 3 14.83 8.41 4.38
CA ALA A 3 14.37 8.03 3.03
C ALA A 3 14.17 6.51 2.87
N GLY A 4 14.29 5.74 3.95
CA GLY A 4 14.19 4.28 4.04
C GLY A 4 15.40 3.69 4.75
N ASP A 5 15.22 3.03 5.90
CA ASP A 5 16.30 2.40 6.68
C ASP A 5 16.27 0.87 6.54
N GLY A 6 16.69 0.37 5.38
CA GLY A 6 16.78 -1.07 5.12
C GLY A 6 15.43 -1.77 5.26
N ALA A 7 15.31 -2.68 6.23
CA ALA A 7 14.10 -3.43 6.54
C ALA A 7 13.14 -2.72 7.53
N GLY A 8 13.49 -1.54 8.03
CA GLY A 8 12.72 -0.78 9.02
C GLY A 8 11.58 0.04 8.43
N ASN A 9 11.65 1.36 8.57
CA ASN A 9 10.57 2.28 8.24
C ASN A 9 10.77 2.98 6.88
N HIS A 10 9.67 3.45 6.29
CA HIS A 10 9.73 4.31 5.11
C HIS A 10 8.82 5.53 5.24
N PRO A 11 9.11 6.47 6.16
CA PRO A 11 8.15 7.49 6.60
C PRO A 11 7.73 8.45 5.47
N THR A 12 8.63 8.81 4.57
CA THR A 12 8.29 9.69 3.43
C THR A 12 7.41 8.99 2.39
N GLN A 13 7.53 7.66 2.26
CA GLN A 13 6.64 6.85 1.42
C GLN A 13 5.26 6.75 2.09
N THR A 14 5.20 6.46 3.38
CA THR A 14 3.91 6.45 4.09
C THR A 14 3.18 7.79 3.98
N LEU A 15 3.88 8.91 4.10
CA LEU A 15 3.24 10.22 3.98
C LEU A 15 2.68 10.48 2.56
N LEU A 16 3.40 10.09 1.50
CA LEU A 16 2.89 10.26 0.14
C LEU A 16 1.74 9.29 -0.15
N ASP A 17 1.74 8.10 0.46
CA ASP A 17 0.66 7.12 0.36
C ASP A 17 -0.60 7.69 1.02
N LEU A 18 -0.52 8.16 2.25
CA LEU A 18 -1.64 8.80 2.97
C LEU A 18 -2.17 10.03 2.22
N PHE A 19 -1.28 10.87 1.69
CA PHE A 19 -1.67 12.02 0.87
C PHE A 19 -2.40 11.60 -0.40
N THR A 20 -1.95 10.51 -1.04
CA THR A 20 -2.61 9.97 -2.23
C THR A 20 -3.98 9.41 -1.91
N ILE A 21 -4.11 8.64 -0.82
CA ILE A 21 -5.39 8.11 -0.33
C ILE A 21 -6.37 9.25 -0.09
N ARG A 22 -5.97 10.27 0.68
CA ARG A 22 -6.81 11.43 0.97
C ARG A 22 -7.24 12.17 -0.30
N LYS A 23 -6.36 12.29 -1.30
CA LYS A 23 -6.67 12.96 -2.57
C LYS A 23 -7.66 12.17 -3.43
N GLY A 24 -7.62 10.83 -3.39
CA GLY A 24 -8.53 9.99 -4.17
C GLY A 24 -9.85 9.69 -3.48
N GLN A 25 -9.82 9.38 -2.18
CA GLN A 25 -11.01 9.07 -1.37
C GLN A 25 -11.70 10.31 -0.78
N GLY A 26 -11.06 11.48 -0.81
CA GLY A 26 -11.54 12.71 -0.15
C GLY A 26 -11.45 12.69 1.39
N LYS A 27 -11.15 11.52 1.98
CA LYS A 27 -10.98 11.29 3.41
C LYS A 27 -9.87 10.27 3.64
N ILE A 28 -9.48 10.06 4.90
CA ILE A 28 -8.56 9.00 5.28
C ILE A 28 -9.09 8.13 6.43
N GLU A 29 -10.13 8.60 7.09
CA GLU A 29 -10.73 8.00 8.27
C GLU A 29 -11.66 6.85 7.90
N GLY A 30 -11.57 5.75 8.65
CA GLY A 30 -12.51 4.62 8.57
C GLY A 30 -12.54 3.89 7.22
N LEU A 31 -11.42 3.91 6.48
CA LEU A 31 -11.32 3.23 5.18
C LEU A 31 -11.09 1.72 5.33
N ASN A 32 -11.62 0.94 4.39
CA ASN A 32 -11.29 -0.47 4.19
C ASN A 32 -10.10 -0.58 3.24
N VAL A 33 -8.96 -1.03 3.77
CA VAL A 33 -7.71 -1.12 3.01
C VAL A 33 -7.22 -2.56 2.94
N VAL A 34 -7.02 -3.03 1.71
CA VAL A 34 -6.48 -4.36 1.41
C VAL A 34 -5.00 -4.22 1.07
N LEU A 35 -4.13 -4.82 1.89
CA LEU A 35 -2.69 -4.88 1.64
C LEU A 35 -2.36 -6.25 1.02
N VAL A 36 -1.71 -6.28 -0.14
CA VAL A 36 -1.55 -7.51 -0.93
C VAL A 36 -0.10 -7.76 -1.30
N GLY A 37 0.38 -8.99 -1.19
CA GLY A 37 1.67 -9.42 -1.73
C GLY A 37 2.66 -9.86 -0.66
N ASP A 38 3.90 -9.36 -0.75
CA ASP A 38 4.92 -9.61 0.26
C ASP A 38 4.71 -8.69 1.47
N LEU A 39 4.00 -9.20 2.48
CA LEU A 39 3.71 -8.49 3.72
C LEU A 39 4.71 -8.80 4.82
N ARG A 40 5.50 -9.87 4.70
CA ARG A 40 6.57 -10.19 5.65
C ARG A 40 7.68 -9.15 5.61
N TYR A 41 7.99 -8.72 4.40
CA TYR A 41 9.18 -7.93 4.10
C TYR A 41 8.85 -6.53 3.55
N GLY A 42 7.58 -6.30 3.22
CA GLY A 42 7.07 -5.04 2.70
C GLY A 42 7.05 -3.90 3.72
N ARG A 43 8.20 -3.25 3.93
CA ARG A 43 8.34 -2.10 4.85
C ARG A 43 7.33 -0.97 4.61
N THR A 44 6.94 -0.78 3.35
CA THR A 44 5.94 0.23 2.96
C THR A 44 4.57 -0.16 3.48
N ALA A 45 4.18 -1.43 3.35
CA ALA A 45 2.96 -1.98 3.92
C ALA A 45 2.98 -1.94 5.46
N HIS A 46 4.12 -2.22 6.10
CA HIS A 46 4.27 -2.11 7.57
C HIS A 46 4.06 -0.68 8.07
N SER A 47 4.73 0.28 7.44
CA SER A 47 4.64 1.68 7.86
C SER A 47 3.24 2.25 7.55
N LEU A 48 2.65 1.83 6.43
CA LEU A 48 1.31 2.26 6.02
C LEU A 48 0.20 1.66 6.91
N SER A 49 0.26 0.38 7.26
CA SER A 49 -0.74 -0.26 8.14
C SER A 49 -0.79 0.43 9.51
N ASN A 50 0.39 0.69 10.11
CA ASN A 50 0.51 1.41 11.37
C ASN A 50 0.00 2.85 11.29
N ALA A 51 0.16 3.51 10.15
CA ALA A 51 -0.36 4.86 9.98
C ALA A 51 -1.88 4.86 9.82
N LEU A 52 -2.42 3.95 9.02
CA LEU A 52 -3.86 3.82 8.73
C LEU A 52 -4.66 3.40 9.97
N SER A 53 -4.10 2.55 10.84
CA SER A 53 -4.76 2.17 12.10
C SER A 53 -5.09 3.38 12.98
N ARG A 54 -4.23 4.41 12.97
CA ARG A 54 -4.43 5.67 13.70
C ARG A 54 -5.58 6.51 13.13
N PHE A 55 -6.02 6.22 11.91
CA PHE A 55 -7.20 6.83 11.27
C PHE A 55 -8.43 5.91 11.32
N GLY A 56 -8.38 4.81 12.09
CA GLY A 56 -9.51 3.90 12.26
C GLY A 56 -9.82 3.04 11.03
N ALA A 57 -8.82 2.81 10.16
CA ALA A 57 -9.00 1.92 9.01
C ALA A 57 -9.22 0.46 9.44
N SER A 58 -9.99 -0.27 8.64
CA SER A 58 -10.07 -1.74 8.68
C SER A 58 -9.08 -2.31 7.67
N LEU A 59 -8.27 -3.28 8.07
CA LEU A 59 -7.21 -3.83 7.25
C LEU A 59 -7.47 -5.29 6.90
N THR A 60 -7.41 -5.62 5.61
CA THR A 60 -7.35 -7.01 5.13
C THR A 60 -5.95 -7.28 4.59
N LEU A 61 -5.26 -8.25 5.17
CA LEU A 61 -3.89 -8.62 4.85
C LEU A 61 -3.90 -9.87 3.96
N VAL A 62 -3.61 -9.69 2.67
CA VAL A 62 -3.62 -10.75 1.66
C VAL A 62 -2.18 -11.13 1.29
N SER A 63 -1.76 -12.32 1.68
CA SER A 63 -0.38 -12.79 1.47
C SER A 63 -0.32 -14.32 1.48
N PRO A 64 0.59 -14.98 0.73
CA PRO A 64 0.80 -16.41 0.92
C PRO A 64 1.39 -16.67 2.31
N ASP A 65 1.19 -17.88 2.83
CA ASP A 65 1.70 -18.29 4.15
C ASP A 65 3.16 -17.87 4.46
N PRO A 66 4.17 -18.10 3.58
CA PRO A 66 5.55 -17.70 3.86
C PRO A 66 5.78 -16.19 3.96
N LEU A 67 4.87 -15.36 3.41
CA LEU A 67 4.99 -13.91 3.31
C LEU A 67 3.96 -13.15 4.15
N LYS A 68 3.35 -13.81 5.15
CA LYS A 68 2.44 -13.17 6.10
C LYS A 68 3.08 -11.98 6.82
N MET A 69 2.23 -11.00 7.15
CA MET A 69 2.61 -9.87 8.00
C MET A 69 3.21 -10.39 9.32
N PRO A 70 4.34 -9.83 9.81
CA PRO A 70 4.91 -10.23 11.09
C PRO A 70 3.87 -10.20 12.21
N SER A 71 3.83 -11.26 13.02
CA SER A 71 2.81 -11.43 14.07
C SER A 71 2.85 -10.35 15.15
N GLU A 72 4.03 -9.77 15.39
CA GLU A 72 4.23 -8.56 16.19
C GLU A 72 3.39 -7.39 15.66
N ILE A 73 3.53 -7.07 14.37
CA ILE A 73 2.80 -5.97 13.72
C ILE A 73 1.29 -6.23 13.77
N VAL A 74 0.85 -7.45 13.48
CA VAL A 74 -0.58 -7.81 13.57
C VAL A 74 -1.11 -7.63 15.00
N ARG A 75 -0.35 -8.05 16.00
CA ARG A 75 -0.71 -7.87 17.42
C ARG A 75 -0.81 -6.40 17.79
N ASP A 76 0.16 -5.58 17.38
CA ASP A 76 0.20 -4.16 17.67
C ASP A 76 -1.00 -3.44 17.03
N LEU A 77 -1.29 -3.72 15.75
CA LEU A 77 -2.48 -3.20 15.06
C LEU A 77 -3.77 -3.56 15.82
N LYS A 78 -3.97 -4.83 16.17
CA LYS A 78 -5.16 -5.28 16.92
C LYS A 78 -5.26 -4.62 18.30
N SER A 79 -4.14 -4.49 19.02
CA SER A 79 -4.09 -3.84 20.33
C SER A 79 -4.39 -2.34 20.29
N SER A 80 -4.15 -1.70 19.15
CA SER A 80 -4.54 -0.30 18.90
C SER A 80 -6.03 -0.13 18.57
N GLY A 81 -6.81 -1.24 18.53
CA GLY A 81 -8.24 -1.23 18.21
C GLY A 81 -8.55 -1.30 16.71
N CYS A 82 -7.56 -1.55 15.86
CA CYS A 82 -7.75 -1.73 14.43
C CYS A 82 -8.38 -3.10 14.12
N HIS A 83 -9.40 -3.13 13.25
CA HIS A 83 -9.94 -4.37 12.71
C HIS A 83 -8.95 -4.94 11.68
N VAL A 84 -8.47 -6.16 11.90
CA VAL A 84 -7.47 -6.80 11.04
C VAL A 84 -7.90 -8.23 10.71
N GLU A 85 -8.06 -8.49 9.42
CA GLU A 85 -8.32 -9.81 8.85
C GLU A 85 -7.11 -10.28 8.02
N GLU A 86 -6.83 -11.57 8.06
CA GLU A 86 -5.76 -12.20 7.28
C GLU A 86 -6.40 -13.19 6.30
N SER A 87 -5.98 -13.15 5.03
CA SER A 87 -6.52 -13.99 3.95
C SER A 87 -5.41 -14.40 3.00
N GLU A 88 -5.61 -15.51 2.29
CA GLU A 88 -4.77 -15.88 1.14
C GLU A 88 -5.45 -15.57 -0.20
N GLU A 89 -6.74 -15.18 -0.18
CA GLU A 89 -7.55 -14.89 -1.35
C GLU A 89 -7.76 -13.39 -1.54
N LEU A 90 -7.41 -12.89 -2.73
CA LEU A 90 -7.57 -11.48 -3.11
C LEU A 90 -9.00 -11.14 -3.55
N SER A 91 -9.61 -11.98 -4.40
CA SER A 91 -10.87 -11.66 -5.07
C SER A 91 -12.03 -11.30 -4.13
N PRO A 92 -12.26 -11.99 -3.00
CA PRO A 92 -13.31 -11.60 -2.06
C PRO A 92 -13.08 -10.21 -1.44
N ALA A 93 -11.81 -9.88 -1.16
CA ALA A 93 -11.42 -8.64 -0.49
C ALA A 93 -11.59 -7.39 -1.39
N ILE A 94 -11.59 -7.53 -2.72
CA ILE A 94 -11.73 -6.40 -3.65
C ILE A 94 -13.09 -5.71 -3.53
N SER A 95 -14.15 -6.48 -3.24
CA SER A 95 -15.54 -5.99 -3.34
C SER A 95 -15.91 -4.89 -2.34
N SER A 96 -15.25 -4.86 -1.19
CA SER A 96 -15.49 -3.89 -0.11
C SER A 96 -14.33 -2.93 0.13
N ALA A 97 -13.30 -2.98 -0.73
CA ALA A 97 -12.07 -2.20 -0.58
C ALA A 97 -12.25 -0.77 -1.09
N ASP A 98 -11.92 0.21 -0.26
CA ASP A 98 -11.69 1.59 -0.71
C ASP A 98 -10.30 1.70 -1.36
N VAL A 99 -9.32 0.95 -0.85
CA VAL A 99 -7.93 0.95 -1.35
C VAL A 99 -7.40 -0.48 -1.42
N VAL A 100 -6.89 -0.88 -2.58
CA VAL A 100 -6.07 -2.07 -2.78
C VAL A 100 -4.62 -1.63 -2.96
N TYR A 101 -3.79 -1.88 -1.94
CA TYR A 101 -2.37 -1.55 -1.94
C TYR A 101 -1.54 -2.80 -2.24
N MET A 102 -1.10 -2.90 -3.49
CA MET A 102 -0.32 -4.02 -3.99
C MET A 102 1.16 -3.84 -3.65
N THR A 103 1.85 -4.93 -3.32
CA THR A 103 3.30 -4.99 -3.19
C THR A 103 3.90 -6.07 -4.09
N ARG A 104 5.11 -5.81 -4.56
CA ARG A 104 5.90 -6.77 -5.32
C ARG A 104 6.42 -7.89 -4.41
N ILE A 105 6.33 -9.13 -4.87
CA ILE A 105 7.06 -10.25 -4.27
C ILE A 105 8.55 -10.14 -4.63
N GLN A 106 9.38 -9.96 -3.61
CA GLN A 106 10.80 -9.66 -3.77
C GLN A 106 11.62 -10.96 -3.88
N ARG A 107 11.93 -11.38 -5.12
CA ARG A 107 12.76 -12.57 -5.39
C ARG A 107 14.03 -12.61 -4.56
N GLU A 108 14.69 -11.46 -4.41
CA GLU A 108 15.94 -11.31 -3.67
C GLU A 108 15.87 -11.64 -2.17
N ARG A 109 14.68 -11.86 -1.61
CA ARG A 109 14.48 -12.21 -0.19
C ARG A 109 14.24 -13.70 0.05
N PHE A 110 14.20 -14.50 -1.01
CA PHE A 110 14.06 -15.94 -0.91
C PHE A 110 15.44 -16.60 -0.82
N PRO A 111 15.62 -17.56 0.10
CA PRO A 111 16.89 -18.30 0.22
C PRO A 111 17.10 -19.29 -0.92
N ASP A 112 16.02 -19.69 -1.60
CA ASP A 112 16.01 -20.66 -2.69
C ASP A 112 15.02 -20.21 -3.79
N GLU A 113 15.39 -20.42 -5.05
CA GLU A 113 14.58 -20.00 -6.20
C GLU A 113 13.28 -20.82 -6.28
N ALA A 114 13.30 -22.10 -5.87
CA ALA A 114 12.09 -22.94 -5.92
C ALA A 114 11.01 -22.45 -4.94
N GLU A 115 11.38 -21.87 -3.80
CA GLU A 115 10.43 -21.24 -2.88
C GLU A 115 9.82 -19.97 -3.48
N TYR A 116 10.61 -19.19 -4.23
CA TYR A 116 10.12 -18.02 -4.96
C TYR A 116 9.14 -18.42 -6.06
N GLU A 117 9.48 -19.42 -6.88
CA GLU A 117 8.64 -19.88 -8.00
C GLU A 117 7.24 -20.33 -7.55
N LYS A 118 7.11 -20.89 -6.34
CA LYS A 118 5.81 -21.29 -5.77
C LYS A 118 4.86 -20.11 -5.54
N VAL A 119 5.39 -18.92 -5.27
CA VAL A 119 4.60 -17.73 -4.90
C VAL A 119 4.69 -16.63 -5.95
N ALA A 120 5.58 -16.73 -6.94
CA ALA A 120 5.72 -15.75 -8.00
C ALA A 120 4.42 -15.66 -8.83
N GLY A 121 3.83 -14.46 -8.90
CA GLY A 121 2.65 -14.20 -9.73
C GLY A 121 1.30 -14.68 -9.16
N ILE A 122 1.26 -15.27 -7.96
CA ILE A 122 0.00 -15.76 -7.34
C ILE A 122 -1.04 -14.65 -7.16
N TYR A 123 -0.56 -13.42 -6.96
CA TYR A 123 -1.39 -12.22 -6.92
C TYR A 123 -1.08 -11.36 -8.13
N THR A 124 -1.83 -11.60 -9.19
CA THR A 124 -1.83 -10.77 -10.40
C THR A 124 -3.19 -10.12 -10.53
N LEU A 125 -3.25 -8.80 -10.31
CA LEU A 125 -4.48 -8.03 -10.45
C LEU A 125 -4.67 -7.59 -11.91
N LYS A 126 -5.82 -7.91 -12.50
CA LYS A 126 -6.21 -7.57 -13.87
C LYS A 126 -7.51 -6.77 -13.87
N ALA A 127 -7.75 -6.01 -14.94
CA ALA A 127 -8.97 -5.21 -15.09
C ALA A 127 -10.27 -6.02 -14.94
N GLU A 128 -10.22 -7.32 -15.25
CA GLU A 128 -11.36 -8.23 -15.12
C GLU A 128 -11.73 -8.56 -13.65
N ASP A 129 -10.75 -8.49 -12.74
CA ASP A 129 -10.94 -8.70 -11.31
C ASP A 129 -11.60 -7.49 -10.65
N LEU A 130 -11.55 -6.32 -11.30
CA LEU A 130 -12.14 -5.08 -10.81
C LEU A 130 -13.65 -4.98 -11.09
N ARG A 131 -14.26 -6.00 -11.72
CA ARG A 131 -15.71 -5.99 -12.02
C ARG A 131 -16.59 -5.90 -10.76
N SER A 132 -16.10 -6.41 -9.64
CA SER A 132 -16.78 -6.35 -8.34
C SER A 132 -16.31 -5.18 -7.47
N ALA A 133 -15.33 -4.38 -7.93
CA ALA A 133 -14.78 -3.29 -7.15
C ALA A 133 -15.77 -2.12 -7.05
N GLN A 134 -15.69 -1.37 -5.95
CA GLN A 134 -16.38 -0.09 -5.82
C GLN A 134 -15.85 0.89 -6.88
N SER A 135 -16.71 1.76 -7.42
CA SER A 135 -16.37 2.67 -8.51
C SER A 135 -15.23 3.64 -8.17
N ASP A 136 -15.08 3.98 -6.89
CA ASP A 136 -14.08 4.86 -6.30
C ASP A 136 -12.90 4.12 -5.67
N MET A 137 -12.87 2.78 -5.75
CA MET A 137 -11.75 1.97 -5.24
C MET A 137 -10.44 2.38 -5.92
N MET A 138 -9.36 2.50 -5.13
CA MET A 138 -8.04 2.89 -5.61
C MET A 138 -7.06 1.71 -5.59
N VAL A 139 -6.44 1.43 -6.74
CA VAL A 139 -5.27 0.53 -6.83
C VAL A 139 -4.00 1.35 -6.67
N MET A 140 -3.28 1.11 -5.57
CA MET A 140 -2.01 1.75 -5.22
C MET A 140 -0.87 0.73 -5.23
N HIS A 141 0.35 1.20 -5.50
CA HIS A 141 1.55 0.38 -5.54
C HIS A 141 2.79 1.27 -5.36
N PRO A 142 3.74 0.93 -4.47
CA PRO A 142 4.91 1.77 -4.20
C PRO A 142 5.90 1.86 -5.37
N LEU A 143 5.78 0.95 -6.35
CA LEU A 143 6.66 0.78 -7.51
C LEU A 143 8.11 0.38 -7.14
N PRO A 144 8.90 -0.15 -8.09
CA PRO A 144 8.51 -0.61 -9.44
C PRO A 144 7.59 -1.83 -9.38
N ARG A 145 6.69 -1.96 -10.37
CA ARG A 145 5.89 -3.17 -10.54
C ARG A 145 6.57 -4.18 -11.48
N VAL A 146 6.31 -5.48 -11.31
CA VAL A 146 6.77 -6.52 -12.25
C VAL A 146 5.59 -7.11 -12.99
N ASN A 147 4.85 -8.02 -12.35
CA ASN A 147 3.73 -8.75 -12.97
C ASN A 147 2.47 -8.73 -12.09
N GLU A 148 2.61 -8.32 -10.83
CA GLU A 148 1.54 -8.29 -9.82
C GLU A 148 0.39 -7.33 -10.18
N ILE A 149 0.63 -6.34 -11.04
CA ILE A 149 -0.41 -5.51 -11.65
C ILE A 149 -0.29 -5.62 -13.16
N HIS A 150 -1.30 -6.22 -13.79
CA HIS A 150 -1.34 -6.36 -15.23
C HIS A 150 -1.57 -5.00 -15.92
N PRO A 151 -0.94 -4.71 -17.09
CA PRO A 151 -1.09 -3.43 -17.79
C PRO A 151 -2.52 -3.05 -18.19
N SER A 152 -3.46 -4.00 -18.21
CA SER A 152 -4.88 -3.70 -18.44
C SER A 152 -5.49 -2.80 -17.36
N ILE A 153 -4.90 -2.74 -16.17
CA ILE A 153 -5.32 -1.85 -15.09
C ILE A 153 -5.05 -0.39 -15.43
N ASP A 154 -3.99 -0.09 -16.20
CA ASP A 154 -3.50 1.27 -16.47
C ASP A 154 -4.57 2.18 -17.11
N ALA A 155 -5.43 1.59 -17.94
CA ALA A 155 -6.52 2.30 -18.62
C ALA A 155 -7.77 2.48 -17.75
N THR A 156 -7.81 1.91 -16.54
CA THR A 156 -8.96 2.00 -15.63
C THR A 156 -8.89 3.26 -14.76
N SER A 157 -10.04 3.73 -14.28
CA SER A 157 -10.09 4.82 -13.29
C SER A 157 -9.46 4.44 -11.94
N HIS A 158 -9.31 3.14 -11.67
CA HIS A 158 -8.75 2.60 -10.43
C HIS A 158 -7.21 2.70 -10.37
N ALA A 159 -6.50 2.93 -11.47
CA ALA A 159 -5.04 3.01 -11.48
C ALA A 159 -4.52 4.31 -10.84
N TRP A 160 -4.08 4.23 -9.58
CA TRP A 160 -3.58 5.39 -8.83
C TRP A 160 -2.07 5.39 -8.60
N TYR A 161 -1.35 4.30 -8.85
CA TYR A 161 0.09 4.17 -8.59
C TYR A 161 1.00 5.17 -9.35
N PHE A 162 0.61 5.65 -10.54
CA PHE A 162 1.37 6.73 -11.20
C PHE A 162 1.13 8.09 -10.55
N LYS A 163 -0.13 8.39 -10.17
CA LYS A 163 -0.48 9.61 -9.42
C LYS A 163 0.18 9.59 -8.04
N GLN A 164 0.25 8.42 -7.40
CA GLN A 164 0.97 8.17 -6.16
C GLN A 164 2.45 8.53 -6.29
N ALA A 165 3.14 8.01 -7.32
CA ALA A 165 4.54 8.35 -7.57
C ALA A 165 4.74 9.87 -7.76
N PHE A 166 3.88 10.53 -8.55
CA PHE A 166 3.90 11.97 -8.73
C PHE A 166 3.69 12.72 -7.41
N ASN A 167 2.71 12.31 -6.61
CA ASN A 167 2.39 12.88 -5.29
C ASN A 167 3.57 12.80 -4.31
N GLY A 168 4.55 11.93 -4.55
CA GLY A 168 5.82 11.89 -3.82
C GLY A 168 6.64 13.18 -3.92
N VAL A 169 6.56 13.91 -5.05
CA VAL A 169 7.28 15.17 -5.24
C VAL A 169 6.73 16.28 -4.31
N PRO A 170 5.45 16.70 -4.38
CA PRO A 170 4.93 17.74 -3.52
C PRO A 170 4.98 17.35 -2.04
N THR A 171 4.79 16.07 -1.70
CA THR A 171 4.92 15.59 -0.31
C THR A 171 6.34 15.81 0.23
N ARG A 172 7.37 15.44 -0.53
CA ARG A 172 8.76 15.61 -0.10
C ARG A 172 9.19 17.08 -0.10
N MET A 173 8.69 17.89 -1.04
CA MET A 173 8.87 19.35 -1.01
C MET A 173 8.29 19.95 0.28
N ALA A 174 7.06 19.59 0.64
CA ALA A 174 6.43 20.06 1.88
C ALA A 174 7.24 19.68 3.13
N LEU A 175 7.78 18.46 3.17
CA LEU A 175 8.66 18.01 4.26
C LEU A 175 9.98 18.79 4.34
N LEU A 176 10.61 19.07 3.19
CA LEU A 176 11.82 19.88 3.11
C LEU A 176 11.57 21.31 3.60
N CYS A 177 10.53 21.96 3.05
CA CYS A 177 10.15 23.32 3.43
C CYS A 177 9.89 23.41 4.93
N ARG A 178 9.06 22.52 5.48
CA ARG A 178 8.74 22.48 6.91
C ARG A 178 9.99 22.25 7.77
N SER A 179 10.89 21.36 7.35
CA SER A 179 12.12 21.06 8.11
C SER A 179 13.13 22.20 8.11
N LEU A 180 13.11 23.05 7.07
CA LEU A 180 14.00 24.20 6.91
C LEU A 180 13.36 25.52 7.37
N GLY A 181 12.11 25.50 7.85
CA GLY A 181 11.38 26.71 8.23
C GLY A 181 11.03 27.62 7.04
N ILE A 182 10.92 27.05 5.83
CA ILE A 182 10.54 27.78 4.62
C ILE A 182 9.02 27.80 4.51
N GLU A 183 8.44 28.99 4.48
CA GLU A 183 7.01 29.17 4.18
C GLU A 183 6.74 28.93 2.69
N ILE A 184 5.70 28.15 2.39
CA ILE A 184 5.24 27.91 1.02
C ILE A 184 4.21 29.00 0.70
N PRO A 185 4.45 29.87 -0.29
CA PRO A 185 3.50 30.93 -0.65
C PRO A 185 2.17 30.32 -1.11
N GLU A 186 1.04 30.89 -0.66
CA GLU A 186 -0.31 30.43 -1.03
C GLU A 186 -0.56 30.45 -2.55
N ALA A 187 0.15 31.27 -3.31
CA ALA A 187 0.01 31.42 -4.75
C ALA A 187 0.43 30.20 -5.59
N ILE A 188 0.98 29.14 -4.97
CA ILE A 188 1.47 27.93 -5.64
C ILE A 188 0.55 26.71 -5.38
N ILE A 189 -0.48 26.85 -4.53
CA ILE A 189 -1.36 25.74 -4.07
C ILE A 189 -2.61 25.59 -4.94
#